data_AF-A0A640QEN0-F1
#
_entry.id   AF-A0A640QEN0-F1
#
_cell.length_a   1.000
_cell.length_b   1.000
_cell.length_c   1.000
_cell.angle_alpha   90.00
_cell.angle_beta   90.00
_cell.angle_gamma   90.00
#
_symmetry.space_group_name_H-M   'P 1'
#
loop_
_entity.id
_entity.type
_entity.pdbx_description
1 polymer ?
#
loop_
_entity_poly.entity_id
_entity_poly.type
_entity_poly.pdbx_seq_one_letter_code
_entity_poly.pdbx_strand_id
1 'polypeptide(L)'
;MNYPNEKEFTPRLEWVLADRKITPWAKKLGLSSGTAARLLSNVVPGTDILTAIMRTEHVNLNWLLEGKGTPFMLDSYTNADAFENMLSIHAQDAQYTAYLSVDMQSSMASVVLVQPATFEFKNKSIEYQQIETLYGPCRNPLALSEVLKGCDIHSFSLTQLDAMAFSRGQFGTYKLLGDDKHKGLVSKSGGVDFMVQDGKGVYFAEMKNKAKRDAMTVDHLVPKNFTFSIDDKLEVLNMVIMCAEEHHIADKLDKATKMEVVETLEEMHKPVSQITPTEIEFALRASVH
;
A
#
# COMPACT_ATOMS: atom_id res chain seq x y z
N MET A 1 28.30 -12.69 2.17
CA MET A 1 29.00 -11.96 1.10
C MET A 1 29.07 -10.52 1.56
N ASN A 2 30.26 -9.99 1.86
CA ASN A 2 30.42 -8.56 2.14
C ASN A 2 30.54 -7.84 0.79
N TYR A 3 29.54 -7.05 0.43
CA TYR A 3 29.65 -6.19 -0.76
C TYR A 3 30.69 -5.09 -0.45
N PRO A 4 31.67 -4.84 -1.33
CA PRO A 4 32.77 -3.90 -1.06
C PRO A 4 32.33 -2.45 -0.76
N ASN A 5 31.07 -2.10 -1.03
CA ASN A 5 30.54 -0.74 -0.91
C ASN A 5 29.57 -0.56 0.27
N GLU A 6 29.46 -1.54 1.18
CA GLU A 6 28.50 -1.52 2.31
C GLU A 6 28.70 -0.35 3.28
N LYS A 7 29.81 0.38 3.21
CA LYS A 7 30.09 1.57 4.04
C LYS A 7 30.03 2.88 3.27
N GLU A 8 29.77 2.86 1.96
CA GLU A 8 29.87 4.05 1.13
C GLU A 8 28.58 4.86 1.10
N PHE A 9 28.73 6.17 1.25
CA PHE A 9 27.62 7.13 1.28
C PHE A 9 26.93 7.26 -0.07
N THR A 10 27.71 7.31 -1.16
CA THR A 10 27.17 7.56 -2.51
C THR A 10 26.19 6.49 -2.99
N PRO A 11 26.48 5.17 -2.90
CA PRO A 11 25.51 4.15 -3.32
C PRO A 11 24.18 4.21 -2.56
N ARG A 12 24.20 4.56 -1.27
CA ARG A 12 22.99 4.73 -0.47
C ARG A 12 22.25 6.03 -0.79
N LEU A 13 22.98 7.09 -1.12
CA LEU A 13 22.36 8.30 -1.65
C LEU A 13 21.68 8.02 -2.99
N GLU A 14 22.30 7.24 -3.87
CA GLU A 14 21.70 6.81 -5.15
C GLU A 14 20.42 6.00 -4.93
N TRP A 15 20.39 5.14 -3.92
CA TRP A 15 19.17 4.45 -3.49
C TRP A 15 18.07 5.42 -3.05
N VAL A 16 18.39 6.45 -2.26
CA VAL A 16 17.43 7.50 -1.87
C VAL A 16 16.94 8.29 -3.08
N LEU A 17 17.83 8.56 -4.04
CA LEU A 17 17.46 9.25 -5.27
C LEU A 17 16.48 8.45 -6.11
N ALA A 18 16.58 7.11 -6.12
CA ALA A 18 15.69 6.22 -6.89
C ALA A 18 15.53 6.69 -8.35
N ASP A 19 16.65 6.74 -9.07
CA ASP A 19 16.78 7.21 -10.47
C ASP A 19 16.52 8.71 -10.70
N ARG A 20 16.19 9.49 -9.67
CA ARG A 20 16.10 10.95 -9.79
C ARG A 20 17.46 11.56 -10.11
N LYS A 21 17.46 12.54 -11.01
CA LYS A 21 18.65 13.37 -11.29
C LYS A 21 19.04 14.17 -10.04
N ILE A 22 20.31 14.08 -9.66
CA ILE A 22 20.80 14.73 -8.43
C ILE A 22 20.65 16.26 -8.44
N THR A 23 20.88 16.93 -9.56
CA THR A 23 20.89 18.41 -9.59
C THR A 23 19.52 19.02 -9.30
N PRO A 24 18.42 18.59 -9.97
CA PRO A 24 17.07 19.02 -9.59
C PRO A 24 16.70 18.66 -8.16
N TRP A 25 17.06 17.46 -7.70
CA TRP A 25 16.79 17.00 -6.34
C TRP A 25 17.49 17.88 -5.29
N ALA A 26 18.80 18.08 -5.43
CA ALA A 26 19.61 18.90 -4.53
C ALA A 26 19.12 20.36 -4.50
N LYS A 27 18.65 20.88 -5.65
CA LYS A 27 18.05 22.23 -5.71
C LYS A 27 16.78 22.34 -4.87
N LYS A 28 15.92 21.30 -4.83
CA LYS A 28 14.73 21.27 -3.96
C LYS A 28 15.11 21.32 -2.47
N LEU A 29 16.27 20.77 -2.12
CA LEU A 29 16.85 20.86 -0.77
C LEU A 29 17.55 22.19 -0.46
N GLY A 30 17.58 23.14 -1.40
CA GLY A 30 18.29 24.41 -1.25
C GLY A 30 19.81 24.32 -1.48
N LEU A 31 20.32 23.21 -2.00
CA LEU A 31 21.76 23.01 -2.25
C LEU A 31 22.21 23.63 -3.58
N SER A 32 23.48 24.06 -3.63
CA SER A 32 24.11 24.52 -4.87
C SER A 32 24.51 23.35 -5.77
N SER A 33 24.64 23.58 -7.08
CA SER A 33 25.12 22.56 -8.02
C SER A 33 26.51 22.01 -7.66
N GLY A 34 27.40 22.85 -7.14
CA GLY A 34 28.71 22.41 -6.65
C GLY A 34 28.62 21.51 -5.41
N THR A 35 27.64 21.76 -4.53
CA THR A 35 27.37 20.86 -3.40
C THR A 35 26.80 19.54 -3.88
N ALA A 36 25.86 19.58 -4.84
CA ALA A 36 25.27 18.39 -5.44
C ALA A 36 26.35 17.48 -6.08
N ALA A 37 27.30 18.06 -6.83
CA ALA A 37 28.39 17.29 -7.43
C ALA A 37 29.27 16.58 -6.40
N ARG A 38 29.54 17.22 -5.24
CA ARG A 38 30.35 16.61 -4.16
C ARG A 38 29.67 15.41 -3.50
N LEU A 39 28.33 15.40 -3.43
CA LEU A 39 27.58 14.28 -2.87
C LEU A 39 27.79 12.98 -3.68
N LEU A 40 28.06 13.09 -4.98
CA LEU A 40 28.40 11.94 -5.84
C LEU A 40 29.87 11.51 -5.76
N SER A 41 30.72 12.25 -5.03
CA SER A 41 32.14 11.94 -4.90
C SER A 41 32.48 11.21 -3.59
N ASN A 42 31.51 10.50 -3.00
CA ASN A 42 31.61 9.81 -1.72
C ASN A 42 32.07 10.69 -0.54
N VAL A 43 31.85 12.01 -0.64
CA VAL A 43 32.13 12.96 0.44
C VAL A 43 30.86 13.11 1.26
N VAL A 44 30.91 12.66 2.52
CA VAL A 44 29.82 12.85 3.49
C VAL A 44 29.67 14.36 3.75
N PRO A 45 28.46 14.92 3.55
CA PRO A 45 28.24 16.34 3.77
C PRO A 45 28.10 16.66 5.26
N GLY A 46 28.09 17.96 5.59
CA GLY A 46 27.88 18.43 6.96
C GLY A 46 26.47 18.13 7.49
N THR A 47 26.32 18.25 8.82
CA THR A 47 25.08 17.95 9.56
C THR A 47 23.86 18.73 9.05
N ASP A 48 24.07 19.95 8.56
CA ASP A 48 23.02 20.80 7.99
C ASP A 48 22.38 20.14 6.76
N ILE A 49 23.20 19.66 5.83
CA ILE A 49 22.76 18.97 4.62
C ILE A 49 22.18 17.60 4.97
N LEU A 50 22.81 16.85 5.88
CA LEU A 50 22.29 15.55 6.32
C LEU A 50 20.89 15.68 6.94
N THR A 51 20.68 16.72 7.77
CA THR A 51 19.37 17.01 8.38
C THR A 51 18.34 17.40 7.32
N ALA A 52 18.73 18.18 6.31
CA ALA A 52 17.85 18.52 5.20
C ALA A 52 17.42 17.27 4.42
N ILE A 53 18.36 16.36 4.12
CA ILE A 53 18.05 15.08 3.46
C ILE A 53 17.13 14.22 4.35
N MET A 54 17.44 14.09 5.64
CA MET A 54 16.64 13.34 6.63
C MET A 54 15.18 13.81 6.64
N ARG A 55 14.96 15.12 6.76
CA ARG A 55 13.61 15.71 6.84
C ARG A 55 12.81 15.52 5.56
N THR A 56 13.44 15.76 4.42
CA THR A 56 12.75 15.78 3.13
C THR A 56 12.52 14.40 2.53
N GLU A 57 13.42 13.46 2.78
CA GLU A 57 13.38 12.11 2.20
C GLU A 57 12.96 11.04 3.22
N HIS A 58 12.77 11.41 4.49
CA HIS A 58 12.44 10.50 5.60
C HIS A 58 13.48 9.38 5.79
N VAL A 59 14.73 9.70 5.47
CA VAL A 59 15.83 8.72 5.49
C VAL A 59 16.39 8.54 6.91
N ASN A 60 16.75 7.32 7.26
CA ASN A 60 17.48 7.02 8.48
C ASN A 60 18.97 7.34 8.28
N LEU A 61 19.51 8.30 9.05
CA LEU A 61 20.92 8.71 8.92
C LEU A 61 21.92 7.61 9.30
N ASN A 62 21.58 6.72 10.23
CA ASN A 62 22.45 5.59 10.57
C ASN A 62 22.59 4.63 9.38
N TRP A 63 21.51 4.44 8.63
CA TRP A 63 21.56 3.66 7.41
C TRP A 63 22.32 4.42 6.32
N LEU A 64 22.02 5.69 6.07
CA LEU A 64 22.67 6.48 5.03
C LEU A 64 24.20 6.59 5.22
N LEU A 65 24.66 6.71 6.45
CA LEU A 65 26.09 6.90 6.77
C LEU A 65 26.83 5.58 6.99
N GLU A 66 26.20 4.59 7.63
CA GLU A 66 26.89 3.38 8.09
C GLU A 66 26.28 2.07 7.58
N GLY A 67 25.15 2.14 6.87
CA GLY A 67 24.40 0.96 6.42
C GLY A 67 23.64 0.24 7.54
N LYS A 68 23.46 0.87 8.71
CA LYS A 68 22.81 0.25 9.88
C LYS A 68 21.32 0.61 9.97
N GLY A 69 20.48 -0.41 10.17
CA GLY A 69 19.03 -0.25 10.31
C GLY A 69 18.30 -0.20 8.98
N THR A 70 17.05 0.25 9.00
CA THR A 70 16.22 0.40 7.79
C THR A 70 16.60 1.66 7.01
N PRO A 71 16.48 1.68 5.67
CA PRO A 71 16.80 2.84 4.86
C PRO A 71 15.99 4.09 5.23
N PHE A 72 14.69 3.91 5.45
CA PHE A 72 13.79 4.97 5.84
C PHE A 72 13.27 4.71 7.25
N MET A 73 12.95 5.78 7.95
CA MET A 73 12.42 5.71 9.31
C MET A 73 11.03 5.04 9.26
N LEU A 74 10.76 4.10 10.15
CA LEU A 74 9.49 3.40 10.24
C LEU A 74 9.21 3.05 11.70
N ASP A 75 8.09 3.52 12.22
CA ASP A 75 7.66 3.15 13.56
C ASP A 75 6.85 1.86 13.48
N SER A 76 7.49 0.77 13.89
CA SER A 76 6.90 -0.56 13.88
C SER A 76 6.40 -0.97 15.26
N TYR A 77 5.17 -1.47 15.31
CA TYR A 77 4.50 -1.85 16.54
C TYR A 77 4.14 -3.33 16.49
N THR A 78 4.29 -4.01 17.63
CA THR A 78 3.89 -5.42 17.80
C THR A 78 2.61 -5.58 18.61
N ASN A 79 2.05 -4.48 19.13
CA ASN A 79 0.84 -4.45 19.92
C ASN A 79 -0.13 -3.41 19.34
N ALA A 80 -1.38 -3.81 19.15
CA ALA A 80 -2.42 -2.97 18.57
C ALA A 80 -2.78 -1.78 19.47
N ASP A 81 -2.76 -1.94 20.81
CA ASP A 81 -3.00 -0.81 21.72
C ASP A 81 -1.95 0.29 21.55
N ALA A 82 -0.67 -0.09 21.44
CA ALA A 82 0.41 0.87 21.29
C ALA A 82 0.35 1.57 19.93
N PHE A 83 0.03 0.81 18.88
CA PHE A 83 -0.14 1.33 17.53
C PHE A 83 -1.31 2.32 17.44
N GLU A 84 -2.50 1.91 17.87
CA GLU A 84 -3.71 2.74 17.83
C GLU A 84 -3.57 3.97 18.73
N ASN A 85 -2.95 3.85 19.91
CA ASN A 85 -2.66 4.99 20.77
C ASN A 85 -1.72 6.00 20.09
N MET A 86 -0.68 5.52 19.40
CA MET A 86 0.23 6.41 18.67
C MET A 86 -0.45 7.12 17.51
N LEU A 87 -1.28 6.41 16.73
CA LEU A 87 -2.10 7.04 15.70
C LEU A 87 -3.03 8.12 16.27
N SER A 88 -3.67 7.85 17.41
CA SER A 88 -4.52 8.84 18.10
C SER A 88 -3.73 10.05 18.58
N ILE A 89 -2.48 9.87 19.03
CA ILE A 89 -1.62 10.99 19.44
C ILE A 89 -1.32 11.88 18.24
N HIS A 90 -0.92 11.32 17.10
CA HIS A 90 -0.68 12.12 15.89
C HIS A 90 -1.93 12.84 15.40
N ALA A 91 -3.08 12.15 15.38
CA ALA A 91 -4.35 12.74 14.94
C ALA A 91 -4.81 13.93 15.81
N GLN A 92 -4.41 13.96 17.08
CA GLN A 92 -4.69 15.06 18.01
C GLN A 92 -3.66 16.19 17.92
N ASP A 93 -2.43 15.89 17.52
CA ASP A 93 -1.32 16.86 17.44
C ASP A 93 -1.46 17.80 16.24
N ALA A 94 -1.80 17.26 15.06
CA ALA A 94 -1.96 18.05 13.84
C ALA A 94 -2.97 17.47 12.85
N GLN A 95 -3.43 18.31 11.91
CA GLN A 95 -4.30 17.88 10.81
C GLN A 95 -3.48 17.27 9.68
N TYR A 96 -3.10 16.00 9.85
CA TYR A 96 -2.42 15.22 8.82
C TYR A 96 -3.36 14.83 7.67
N THR A 97 -2.81 14.66 6.47
CA THR A 97 -3.37 13.75 5.46
C THR A 97 -2.87 12.34 5.78
N ALA A 98 -3.77 11.42 6.12
CA ALA A 98 -3.43 10.07 6.52
C ALA A 98 -3.76 9.08 5.38
N TYR A 99 -2.75 8.41 4.84
CA TYR A 99 -2.92 7.33 3.87
C TYR A 99 -2.86 5.98 4.59
N LEU A 100 -3.89 5.16 4.41
CA LEU A 100 -4.06 3.88 5.08
C LEU A 100 -4.15 2.73 4.08
N SER A 101 -3.40 1.67 4.35
CA SER A 101 -3.54 0.35 3.71
C SER A 101 -3.67 -0.70 4.80
N VAL A 102 -4.75 -1.48 4.79
CA VAL A 102 -4.98 -2.53 5.80
C VAL A 102 -5.09 -3.91 5.14
N ASP A 103 -4.39 -4.88 5.72
CA ASP A 103 -4.54 -6.29 5.41
C ASP A 103 -5.44 -6.94 6.47
N MET A 104 -6.64 -7.35 6.06
CA MET A 104 -7.62 -7.95 6.98
C MET A 104 -7.19 -9.32 7.49
N GLN A 105 -6.43 -10.09 6.70
CA GLN A 105 -6.06 -11.45 7.08
C GLN A 105 -5.05 -11.44 8.22
N SER A 106 -4.07 -10.54 8.14
CA SER A 106 -3.06 -10.36 9.20
C SER A 106 -3.46 -9.33 10.25
N SER A 107 -4.57 -8.59 10.03
CA SER A 107 -4.97 -7.44 10.84
C SER A 107 -3.86 -6.40 10.99
N MET A 108 -3.03 -6.23 9.95
CA MET A 108 -1.90 -5.30 9.93
C MET A 108 -2.24 -4.07 9.10
N ALA A 109 -1.84 -2.90 9.59
CA ALA A 109 -2.03 -1.63 8.91
C ALA A 109 -0.69 -0.97 8.58
N SER A 110 -0.61 -0.41 7.39
CA SER A 110 0.44 0.51 6.95
C SER A 110 -0.15 1.91 6.87
N VAL A 111 0.42 2.84 7.61
CA VAL A 111 -0.06 4.23 7.69
C VAL A 111 1.06 5.17 7.26
N VAL A 112 0.72 6.12 6.41
CA VAL A 112 1.58 7.25 6.05
C VAL A 112 0.85 8.53 6.42
N LEU A 113 1.36 9.23 7.43
CA LEU A 113 0.88 10.55 7.82
C LEU A 113 1.70 11.59 7.05
N VAL A 114 1.03 12.58 6.46
CA VAL A 114 1.66 13.61 5.65
C VAL A 114 1.19 14.98 6.11
N GLN A 115 2.12 15.91 6.26
CA GLN A 115 1.78 17.32 6.47
C GLN A 115 2.78 18.25 5.77
N PRO A 116 2.35 19.43 5.32
CA PRO A 116 3.26 20.47 4.87
C PRO A 116 4.17 20.92 6.02
N ALA A 117 5.45 21.09 5.73
CA ALA A 117 6.43 21.56 6.70
C ALA A 117 7.44 22.51 6.04
N THR A 118 8.11 23.31 6.86
CA THR A 118 9.18 24.20 6.42
C THR A 118 10.41 24.07 7.31
N PHE A 119 11.58 24.31 6.74
CA PHE A 119 12.79 24.53 7.52
C PHE A 119 13.65 25.62 6.89
N GLU A 120 14.43 26.29 7.72
CA GLU A 120 15.42 27.25 7.23
C GLU A 120 16.74 26.55 6.88
N PHE A 121 17.26 26.84 5.70
CA PHE A 121 18.57 26.39 5.25
C PHE A 121 19.29 27.51 4.51
N LYS A 122 20.42 27.98 5.07
CA LYS A 122 21.22 29.08 4.50
C LYS A 122 20.36 30.32 4.17
N ASN A 123 19.53 30.73 5.14
CA ASN A 123 18.61 31.87 5.05
C ASN A 123 17.53 31.74 3.96
N LYS A 124 17.21 30.51 3.54
CA LYS A 124 16.08 30.21 2.66
C LYS A 124 15.11 29.31 3.40
N SER A 125 13.83 29.65 3.33
CA SER A 125 12.77 28.73 3.73
C SER A 125 12.62 27.66 2.66
N ILE A 126 12.72 26.39 3.06
CA ILE A 126 12.53 25.24 2.19
C ILE A 126 11.24 24.56 2.63
N GLU A 127 10.27 24.53 1.73
CA GLU A 127 9.01 23.81 1.89
C GLU A 127 9.19 22.33 1.50
N TYR A 128 8.58 21.44 2.26
CA TYR A 128 8.59 20.02 2.01
C TYR A 128 7.35 19.34 2.59
N GLN A 129 7.12 18.09 2.21
CA GLN A 129 6.12 17.24 2.84
C GLN A 129 6.82 16.42 3.92
N GLN A 130 6.56 16.74 5.19
CA GLN A 130 6.97 15.86 6.29
C GLN A 130 6.09 14.63 6.23
N ILE A 131 6.72 13.46 6.33
CA ILE A 131 6.00 12.20 6.42
C ILE A 131 6.38 11.46 7.70
N GLU A 132 5.45 10.68 8.19
CA GLU A 132 5.65 9.71 9.25
C GLU A 132 5.02 8.40 8.81
N THR A 133 5.74 7.31 8.98
CA THR A 133 5.31 6.00 8.51
C THR A 133 5.22 5.07 9.70
N LEU A 134 4.04 4.47 9.88
CA LEU A 134 3.76 3.56 10.98
C LEU A 134 3.28 2.22 10.42
N TYR A 135 3.69 1.13 11.06
CA TYR A 135 3.26 -0.22 10.71
C TYR A 135 2.95 -1.01 11.97
N GLY A 136 1.77 -1.64 12.04
CA GLY A 136 1.41 -2.39 13.23
C GLY A 136 0.09 -3.15 13.11
N PRO A 137 -0.17 -4.04 14.07
CA PRO A 137 -1.46 -4.70 14.16
C PRO A 137 -2.54 -3.71 14.59
N CYS A 138 -3.78 -3.95 14.17
CA CYS A 138 -4.96 -3.22 14.61
C CYS A 138 -6.03 -4.22 15.08
N ARG A 139 -6.80 -3.86 16.10
CA ARG A 139 -7.86 -4.75 16.65
C ARG A 139 -9.02 -4.88 15.69
N ASN A 140 -9.38 -3.75 15.09
CA ASN A 140 -10.43 -3.66 14.11
C ASN A 140 -9.98 -2.67 13.02
N PRO A 141 -9.62 -3.16 11.82
CA PRO A 141 -9.33 -2.33 10.66
C PRO A 141 -10.32 -1.20 10.41
N LEU A 142 -11.61 -1.46 10.63
CA LEU A 142 -12.69 -0.48 10.41
C LEU A 142 -12.74 0.62 11.49
N ALA A 143 -12.10 0.39 12.64
CA ALA A 143 -12.05 1.38 13.73
C ALA A 143 -10.89 2.38 13.56
N LEU A 144 -9.94 2.13 12.65
CA LEU A 144 -8.79 3.03 12.44
C LEU A 144 -9.20 4.42 11.97
N SER A 145 -10.32 4.54 11.25
CA SER A 145 -10.87 5.85 10.85
C SER A 145 -11.29 6.71 12.05
N GLU A 146 -11.80 6.07 13.11
CA GLU A 146 -12.16 6.79 14.35
C GLU A 146 -10.92 7.15 15.17
N VAL A 147 -9.88 6.30 15.16
CA VAL A 147 -8.59 6.58 15.78
C VAL A 147 -7.91 7.79 15.11
N LEU A 148 -8.01 7.88 13.78
CA LEU A 148 -7.45 8.97 12.97
C LEU A 148 -8.42 10.16 12.79
N LYS A 149 -9.43 10.27 13.66
CA LYS A 149 -10.42 11.34 13.59
C LYS A 149 -9.74 12.71 13.71
N GLY A 150 -9.93 13.54 12.69
CA GLY A 150 -9.31 14.86 12.59
C GLY A 150 -8.29 14.96 11.44
N CYS A 151 -7.84 13.81 10.93
CA CYS A 151 -7.06 13.73 9.70
C CYS A 151 -7.95 13.72 8.45
N ASP A 152 -7.36 14.11 7.32
CA ASP A 152 -7.92 13.85 5.99
C ASP A 152 -7.48 12.44 5.55
N ILE A 153 -8.39 11.47 5.64
CA ILE A 153 -8.08 10.05 5.50
C ILE A 153 -8.28 9.60 4.06
N HIS A 154 -7.24 8.99 3.49
CA HIS A 154 -7.23 8.40 2.15
C HIS A 154 -6.83 6.94 2.26
N SER A 155 -7.36 6.11 1.37
CA SER A 155 -6.92 4.72 1.28
C SER A 155 -6.00 4.49 0.11
N PHE A 156 -5.13 3.49 0.23
CA PHE A 156 -4.30 3.01 -0.86
C PHE A 156 -4.07 1.51 -0.72
N SER A 157 -3.68 0.86 -1.82
CA SER A 157 -3.36 -0.58 -1.81
C SER A 157 -1.88 -0.81 -1.97
N LEU A 158 -1.39 -1.77 -1.19
CA LEU A 158 -0.06 -2.35 -1.33
C LEU A 158 -0.20 -3.77 -1.86
N THR A 159 0.60 -4.12 -2.85
CA THR A 159 0.79 -5.55 -3.16
C THR A 159 1.41 -6.25 -1.95
N GLN A 160 1.31 -7.57 -1.87
CA GLN A 160 1.96 -8.32 -0.79
C GLN A 160 3.47 -8.03 -0.72
N LEU A 161 4.13 -7.89 -1.87
CA LEU A 161 5.54 -7.53 -1.95
C LEU A 161 5.80 -6.12 -1.42
N ASP A 162 4.96 -5.15 -1.80
CA ASP A 162 5.09 -3.77 -1.33
C ASP A 162 4.80 -3.65 0.18
N ALA A 163 3.83 -4.39 0.72
CA ALA A 163 3.55 -4.45 2.15
C ALA A 163 4.72 -5.06 2.94
N MET A 164 5.35 -6.11 2.41
CA MET A 164 6.57 -6.68 2.97
C MET A 164 7.77 -5.71 2.92
N ALA A 165 7.83 -4.86 1.90
CA ALA A 165 8.87 -3.83 1.79
C ALA A 165 8.59 -2.64 2.72
N PHE A 166 7.32 -2.21 2.82
CA PHE A 166 6.87 -1.17 3.73
C PHE A 166 7.20 -1.52 5.18
N SER A 167 6.84 -2.73 5.62
CA SER A 167 7.13 -3.22 6.99
C SER A 167 8.63 -3.34 7.32
N ARG A 168 9.51 -3.22 6.32
CA ARG A 168 10.97 -3.21 6.48
C ARG A 168 11.59 -1.82 6.24
N GLY A 169 10.78 -0.76 6.24
CA GLY A 169 11.24 0.62 6.08
C GLY A 169 11.96 0.87 4.75
N GLN A 170 11.50 0.24 3.67
CA GLN A 170 12.13 0.33 2.35
C GLN A 170 11.61 1.50 1.50
N PHE A 171 10.59 2.23 1.96
CA PHE A 171 9.97 3.32 1.21
C PHE A 171 10.17 4.67 1.90
N GLY A 172 10.79 5.60 1.19
CA GLY A 172 10.91 7.01 1.58
C GLY A 172 9.90 7.90 0.88
N THR A 173 10.00 9.21 1.15
CA THR A 173 9.06 10.23 0.66
C THR A 173 8.79 10.13 -0.83
N TYR A 174 9.84 10.01 -1.65
CA TYR A 174 9.67 9.94 -3.10
C TYR A 174 8.92 8.69 -3.58
N LYS A 175 9.17 7.52 -2.98
CA LYS A 175 8.46 6.29 -3.38
C LYS A 175 6.99 6.33 -2.96
N LEU A 176 6.72 6.91 -1.78
CA LEU A 176 5.38 7.00 -1.21
C LEU A 176 4.53 8.07 -1.92
N LEU A 177 5.04 9.30 -2.03
CA LEU A 177 4.29 10.46 -2.53
C LEU A 177 4.57 10.78 -4.00
N GLY A 178 5.77 10.45 -4.50
CA GLY A 178 6.18 10.76 -5.86
C GLY A 178 6.67 12.20 -6.05
N ASP A 179 6.55 12.69 -7.28
CA ASP A 179 6.77 14.07 -7.67
C ASP A 179 5.81 14.47 -8.81
N ASP A 180 5.98 15.68 -9.34
CA ASP A 180 5.14 16.22 -10.42
C ASP A 180 5.11 15.33 -11.69
N LYS A 181 6.09 14.43 -11.85
CA LYS A 181 6.24 13.56 -13.03
C LYS A 181 5.93 12.10 -12.75
N HIS A 182 6.08 11.65 -11.51
CA HIS A 182 5.94 10.26 -11.10
C HIS A 182 4.98 10.17 -9.94
N LYS A 183 3.89 9.42 -10.10
CA LYS A 183 2.96 9.16 -8.99
C LYS A 183 3.61 8.21 -7.97
N GLY A 184 3.56 8.59 -6.70
CA GLY A 184 3.94 7.73 -5.59
C GLY A 184 2.93 6.61 -5.33
N LEU A 185 3.29 5.67 -4.46
CA LEU A 185 2.42 4.54 -4.08
C LEU A 185 1.07 5.00 -3.52
N VAL A 186 1.05 6.04 -2.69
CA VAL A 186 -0.19 6.50 -2.05
C VAL A 186 -1.11 7.25 -3.01
N SER A 187 -0.59 7.73 -4.15
CA SER A 187 -1.36 8.43 -5.19
C SER A 187 -1.87 7.50 -6.31
N LYS A 188 -1.62 6.19 -6.21
CA LYS A 188 -2.10 5.20 -7.19
C LYS A 188 -3.55 4.76 -6.96
N SER A 189 -4.19 5.15 -5.86
CA SER A 189 -5.60 4.90 -5.58
C SER A 189 -6.47 6.03 -6.12
N GLY A 190 -7.35 5.69 -7.08
CA GLY A 190 -8.38 6.61 -7.54
C GLY A 190 -9.51 6.72 -6.52
N GLY A 191 -9.53 7.79 -5.72
CA GLY A 191 -10.73 8.36 -5.10
C GLY A 191 -11.66 7.41 -4.34
N VAL A 192 -11.13 6.54 -3.46
CA VAL A 192 -11.95 5.76 -2.53
C VAL A 192 -11.44 5.95 -1.11
N ASP A 193 -12.34 6.23 -0.17
CA ASP A 193 -12.01 6.58 1.23
C ASP A 193 -11.51 5.36 2.04
N PHE A 194 -11.84 4.14 1.62
CA PHE A 194 -11.35 2.91 2.22
C PHE A 194 -11.16 1.83 1.14
N MET A 195 -9.96 1.26 1.05
CA MET A 195 -9.64 0.11 0.22
C MET A 195 -9.17 -1.00 1.15
N VAL A 196 -9.96 -2.05 1.25
CA VAL A 196 -9.68 -3.24 2.05
C VAL A 196 -9.16 -4.31 1.12
N GLN A 197 -8.03 -4.91 1.44
CA GLN A 197 -7.59 -6.11 0.72
C GLN A 197 -7.69 -7.28 1.68
N ASP A 198 -8.45 -8.29 1.30
CA ASP A 198 -8.24 -9.64 1.79
C ASP A 198 -7.66 -10.44 0.62
N GLY A 199 -6.91 -11.52 0.88
CA GLY A 199 -6.30 -12.35 -0.18
C GLY A 199 -7.25 -12.91 -1.25
N LYS A 200 -8.56 -12.65 -1.15
CA LYS A 200 -9.63 -12.98 -2.10
C LYS A 200 -10.18 -11.77 -2.90
N GLY A 201 -9.82 -10.52 -2.57
CA GLY A 201 -10.31 -9.36 -3.31
C GLY A 201 -10.04 -7.98 -2.67
N VAL A 202 -10.36 -6.92 -3.41
CA VAL A 202 -10.27 -5.52 -2.98
C VAL A 202 -11.67 -4.97 -2.74
N TYR A 203 -11.98 -4.55 -1.51
CA TYR A 203 -13.24 -3.91 -1.14
C TYR A 203 -13.06 -2.41 -1.07
N PHE A 204 -14.08 -1.69 -1.52
CA PHE A 204 -14.12 -0.24 -1.54
C PHE A 204 -15.21 0.23 -0.55
N ALA A 205 -14.87 1.08 0.41
CA ALA A 205 -15.87 1.78 1.22
C ALA A 205 -15.76 3.29 1.00
N GLU A 206 -16.87 3.94 0.65
CA GLU A 206 -17.00 5.39 0.64
C GLU A 206 -17.35 5.86 2.07
N MET A 207 -16.54 6.73 2.67
CA MET A 207 -16.92 7.48 3.85
C MET A 207 -17.63 8.75 3.39
N LYS A 208 -18.95 8.67 3.19
CA LYS A 208 -19.76 9.88 3.01
C LYS A 208 -19.79 10.68 4.30
N ASN A 209 -18.84 11.60 4.42
CA ASN A 209 -18.79 12.56 5.49
C ASN A 209 -19.84 13.66 5.23
N LYS A 210 -21.07 13.45 5.74
CA LYS A 210 -21.91 14.50 6.36
C LYS A 210 -23.26 13.96 6.82
N ALA A 211 -23.46 14.04 8.13
CA ALA A 211 -24.75 14.16 8.79
C ALA A 211 -25.77 13.02 8.54
N LYS A 212 -25.61 11.93 9.28
CA LYS A 212 -26.65 11.37 10.16
C LYS A 212 -26.09 10.15 10.88
N ARG A 213 -26.11 10.20 12.21
CA ARG A 213 -26.10 9.01 13.06
C ARG A 213 -27.33 8.21 12.68
N ASP A 214 -27.15 7.04 12.10
CA ASP A 214 -28.01 5.87 12.28
C ASP A 214 -27.20 4.65 11.84
N ALA A 215 -27.46 3.53 12.52
CA ALA A 215 -26.62 2.33 12.57
C ALA A 215 -26.06 1.87 11.22
N MET A 216 -24.75 1.59 11.17
CA MET A 216 -24.11 0.85 10.08
C MET A 216 -24.77 -0.53 9.96
N THR A 217 -25.54 -0.76 8.91
CA THR A 217 -25.94 -2.10 8.46
C THR A 217 -25.13 -2.51 7.24
N VAL A 218 -24.66 -3.76 7.26
CA VAL A 218 -23.63 -4.38 6.40
C VAL A 218 -24.15 -4.72 4.99
N ASP A 219 -25.25 -4.14 4.53
CA ASP A 219 -26.00 -4.66 3.37
C ASP A 219 -25.60 -4.11 2.00
N HIS A 220 -24.57 -3.25 1.89
CA HIS A 220 -24.24 -2.59 0.61
C HIS A 220 -22.79 -2.76 0.13
N LEU A 221 -22.13 -3.84 0.51
CA LEU A 221 -20.89 -4.29 -0.13
C LEU A 221 -21.24 -5.07 -1.41
N VAL A 222 -21.34 -4.39 -2.56
CA VAL A 222 -21.49 -5.06 -3.86
C VAL A 222 -20.18 -4.92 -4.65
N PRO A 223 -19.39 -5.99 -4.78
CA PRO A 223 -18.13 -5.92 -5.50
C PRO A 223 -18.38 -5.79 -7.00
N LYS A 224 -17.57 -4.97 -7.67
CA LYS A 224 -17.74 -4.69 -9.09
C LYS A 224 -16.95 -5.60 -10.02
N ASN A 225 -15.98 -6.39 -9.52
CA ASN A 225 -15.23 -7.37 -10.32
C ASN A 225 -14.71 -8.48 -9.39
N PHE A 226 -15.34 -9.65 -9.41
CA PHE A 226 -14.81 -10.84 -8.73
C PHE A 226 -13.89 -11.63 -9.66
N THR A 227 -12.82 -12.17 -9.11
CA THR A 227 -11.92 -13.16 -9.71
C THR A 227 -11.77 -14.31 -8.73
N PHE A 228 -11.78 -15.55 -9.20
CA PHE A 228 -11.72 -16.73 -8.35
C PHE A 228 -10.29 -16.96 -7.83
N SER A 229 -10.15 -17.12 -6.53
CA SER A 229 -8.95 -17.69 -5.92
C SER A 229 -8.79 -19.19 -6.28
N ILE A 230 -7.66 -19.80 -5.95
CA ILE A 230 -7.44 -21.24 -6.20
C ILE A 230 -8.49 -22.09 -5.45
N ASP A 231 -8.82 -21.71 -4.21
CA ASP A 231 -9.84 -22.40 -3.41
C ASP A 231 -11.24 -22.23 -4.02
N ASP A 232 -11.55 -21.03 -4.51
CA ASP A 232 -12.81 -20.76 -5.22
C ASP A 232 -12.91 -21.59 -6.50
N LYS A 233 -11.81 -21.73 -7.27
CA LYS A 233 -11.77 -22.58 -8.47
C LYS A 233 -12.00 -24.05 -8.12
N LEU A 234 -11.46 -24.53 -7.00
CA LEU A 234 -11.70 -25.89 -6.51
C LEU A 234 -13.16 -26.11 -6.10
N GLU A 235 -13.76 -25.14 -5.41
CA GLU A 235 -15.16 -25.18 -5.01
C GLU A 235 -16.09 -25.18 -6.23
N VAL A 236 -15.86 -24.28 -7.19
CA VAL A 236 -16.60 -24.24 -8.46
C VAL A 236 -16.43 -25.54 -9.23
N LEU A 237 -15.21 -26.10 -9.31
CA LEU A 237 -14.98 -27.39 -9.97
C LEU A 237 -15.80 -28.52 -9.34
N ASN A 238 -15.93 -28.54 -8.00
CA ASN A 238 -16.78 -29.52 -7.34
C ASN A 238 -18.26 -29.33 -7.68
N MET A 239 -18.75 -28.09 -7.70
CA MET A 239 -20.13 -27.79 -8.11
C MET A 239 -20.40 -28.19 -9.57
N VAL A 240 -19.45 -27.93 -10.47
CA VAL A 240 -19.52 -28.31 -11.89
C VAL A 240 -19.56 -29.83 -12.04
N ILE A 241 -18.73 -30.57 -11.29
CA ILE A 241 -18.73 -32.04 -11.31
C ILE A 241 -20.07 -32.59 -10.83
N MET A 242 -20.59 -32.09 -9.71
CA MET A 242 -21.89 -32.52 -9.18
C MET A 242 -23.03 -32.27 -10.17
N CYS A 243 -23.07 -31.08 -10.78
CA CYS A 243 -24.07 -30.76 -11.81
C CYS A 243 -23.92 -31.65 -13.05
N ALA A 244 -22.69 -31.92 -13.49
CA ALA A 244 -22.45 -32.82 -14.63
C ALA A 244 -22.87 -34.27 -14.35
N GLU A 245 -22.76 -34.74 -13.10
CA GLU A 245 -23.25 -36.05 -12.67
C GLU A 245 -24.79 -36.12 -12.67
N GLU A 246 -25.46 -35.08 -12.14
CA GLU A 246 -26.92 -34.96 -12.12
C GLU A 246 -27.53 -34.96 -13.54
N HIS A 247 -26.82 -34.34 -14.50
CA HIS A 247 -27.25 -34.25 -15.90
C HIS A 247 -26.68 -35.35 -16.80
N HIS A 248 -25.98 -36.34 -16.24
CA HIS A 248 -25.38 -37.48 -16.97
C HIS A 248 -24.44 -37.09 -18.11
N ILE A 249 -23.63 -36.03 -17.90
CA ILE A 249 -22.62 -35.54 -18.86
C ILE A 249 -21.19 -35.51 -18.29
N ALA A 250 -20.97 -36.11 -17.11
CA ALA A 250 -19.67 -36.13 -16.44
C ALA A 250 -18.55 -36.79 -17.28
N ASP A 251 -18.90 -37.70 -18.18
CA ASP A 251 -18.00 -38.38 -19.11
C ASP A 251 -17.44 -37.45 -20.20
N LYS A 252 -18.12 -36.34 -20.48
CA LYS A 252 -17.68 -35.29 -21.41
C LYS A 252 -16.82 -34.21 -20.74
N LEU A 253 -16.62 -34.31 -19.43
CA LEU A 253 -15.97 -33.28 -18.62
C LEU A 253 -14.46 -33.52 -18.53
N ASP A 254 -13.75 -33.36 -19.66
CA ASP A 254 -12.30 -33.45 -19.69
C ASP A 254 -11.63 -32.27 -18.95
N LYS A 255 -10.30 -32.31 -18.81
CA LYS A 255 -9.57 -31.27 -18.08
C LYS A 255 -9.70 -29.89 -18.75
N ALA A 256 -9.75 -29.83 -20.07
CA ALA A 256 -9.85 -28.57 -20.81
C ALA A 256 -11.25 -27.96 -20.65
N THR A 257 -12.30 -28.77 -20.84
CA THR A 257 -13.69 -28.35 -20.65
C THR A 257 -13.96 -27.89 -19.21
N LYS A 258 -13.38 -28.56 -18.20
CA LYS A 258 -13.45 -28.12 -16.80
C LYS A 258 -12.90 -26.72 -16.58
N MET A 259 -11.76 -26.40 -17.21
CA MET A 259 -11.15 -25.09 -17.07
C MET A 259 -11.94 -24.01 -17.81
N GLU A 260 -12.45 -24.31 -19.00
CA GLU A 260 -13.28 -23.39 -19.79
C GLU A 260 -14.59 -23.01 -19.07
N VAL A 261 -15.24 -23.98 -18.41
CA VAL A 261 -16.43 -23.73 -17.59
C VAL A 261 -16.10 -22.82 -16.40
N VAL A 262 -14.98 -23.05 -15.72
CA VAL A 262 -14.53 -22.21 -14.60
C VAL A 262 -14.22 -20.79 -15.07
N GLU A 263 -13.54 -20.64 -16.21
CA GLU A 263 -13.25 -19.33 -16.82
C GLU A 263 -14.55 -18.59 -17.21
N THR A 264 -15.50 -19.28 -17.83
CA THR A 264 -16.82 -18.72 -18.17
C THR A 264 -17.58 -18.24 -16.93
N LEU A 265 -17.52 -18.99 -15.83
CA LEU A 265 -18.14 -18.60 -14.56
C LEU A 265 -17.39 -17.43 -13.89
N GLU A 266 -16.07 -17.36 -14.05
CA GLU A 266 -15.24 -16.26 -13.54
C GLU A 266 -15.54 -14.94 -14.27
N GLU A 267 -15.82 -14.99 -15.57
CA GLU A 267 -16.25 -13.84 -16.39
C GLU A 267 -17.61 -13.26 -15.98
N MET A 268 -18.41 -13.99 -15.18
CA MET A 268 -19.67 -13.47 -14.65
C MET A 268 -19.49 -12.47 -13.51
N HIS A 269 -18.26 -12.30 -13.00
CA HIS A 269 -17.90 -11.37 -11.93
C HIS A 269 -18.81 -11.49 -10.69
N LYS A 270 -19.09 -12.72 -10.25
CA LYS A 270 -19.84 -13.04 -9.03
C LYS A 270 -18.97 -13.87 -8.08
N PRO A 271 -19.20 -13.81 -6.75
CA PRO A 271 -18.56 -14.73 -5.83
C PRO A 271 -19.12 -16.14 -5.99
N VAL A 272 -18.31 -17.16 -5.67
CA VAL A 272 -18.72 -18.58 -5.78
C VAL A 272 -20.01 -18.86 -5.01
N SER A 273 -20.19 -18.24 -3.85
CA SER A 273 -21.40 -18.37 -3.01
C SER A 273 -22.69 -17.86 -3.66
N GLN A 274 -22.60 -17.10 -4.75
CA GLN A 274 -23.75 -16.57 -5.51
C GLN A 274 -23.91 -17.22 -6.88
N ILE A 275 -23.04 -18.17 -7.25
CA ILE A 275 -23.19 -18.94 -8.48
C ILE A 275 -24.37 -19.89 -8.30
N THR A 276 -25.34 -19.77 -9.19
CA THR A 276 -26.54 -20.59 -9.15
C THR A 276 -26.37 -21.86 -9.99
N PRO A 277 -27.10 -22.95 -9.69
CA PRO A 277 -27.09 -24.17 -10.50
C PRO A 277 -27.40 -23.93 -11.99
N THR A 278 -28.31 -22.99 -12.28
CA THR A 278 -28.67 -22.61 -13.65
C THR A 278 -27.51 -21.99 -14.43
N GLU A 279 -26.65 -21.22 -13.75
CA GLU A 279 -25.47 -20.59 -14.37
C GLU A 279 -24.38 -21.62 -14.64
N ILE A 280 -24.23 -22.62 -13.76
CA ILE A 280 -23.35 -23.77 -13.98
C ILE A 280 -23.84 -24.59 -15.17
N GLU A 281 -25.15 -24.85 -15.27
CA GLU A 281 -25.73 -25.55 -16.42
C GLU A 281 -25.52 -24.77 -17.73
N PHE A 282 -25.68 -23.45 -17.69
CA PHE A 282 -25.40 -22.58 -18.84
C PHE A 282 -23.94 -22.68 -19.29
N ALA A 283 -22.99 -22.54 -18.36
CA ALA A 283 -21.55 -22.63 -18.66
C ALA A 283 -21.17 -24.03 -19.18
N LEU A 284 -21.71 -25.10 -18.59
CA LEU A 284 -21.54 -26.46 -19.07
C LEU A 284 -22.02 -26.64 -20.51
N ARG A 285 -23.20 -26.11 -20.87
CA ARG A 285 -23.74 -26.19 -22.24
C ARG A 285 -22.95 -25.33 -23.23
N ALA A 286 -22.36 -24.24 -22.76
CA ALA A 286 -21.53 -23.38 -23.60
C ALA A 286 -20.18 -24.04 -23.95
N SER A 287 -19.60 -24.79 -23.01
CA SER A 287 -18.27 -25.42 -23.15
C SER A 287 -18.29 -26.88 -23.62
N VAL A 288 -19.43 -27.58 -23.53
CA VAL A 288 -19.58 -28.96 -24.05
C VAL A 288 -20.15 -28.89 -25.46
N HIS A 289 -19.28 -29.03 -26.47
CA HIS A 289 -19.66 -29.19 -27.89
C HIS A 289 -19.96 -30.65 -28.25
#